data_AF-A0A554KHR4-F1
#
_entry.id   AF-A0A554KHR4-F1
#
_cell.length_a   1.000
_cell.length_b   1.000
_cell.length_c   1.000
_cell.angle_alpha   90.00
_cell.angle_beta   90.00
_cell.angle_gamma   90.00
#
_symmetry.space_group_name_H-M   'P 1'
#
loop_
_entity.id
_entity.type
_entity.pdbx_description
1 polymer ?
#
loop_
_entity_poly.entity_id
_entity_poly.type
_entity_poly.pdbx_seq_one_letter_code
_entity_poly.pdbx_strand_id
1 'polypeptide(L)'
;MNTITISKNEIKKGGVVILPLKEYQKLREQAVPTYYLQGKEAKELDTLVEEGLKEYYDGKTTSAKSLDEALKMHGKKNKRS
;
A
#
# COMPACT_ATOMS: atom_id res chain seq x y z
N MET A 1 -14.06 41.11 -1.24
CA MET A 1 -13.55 40.20 -2.29
C MET A 1 -12.15 39.79 -1.87
N ASN A 2 -11.90 38.50 -1.68
CA ASN A 2 -10.55 38.01 -1.42
C ASN A 2 -9.94 37.57 -2.75
N THR A 3 -8.80 38.15 -3.09
CA THR A 3 -8.11 37.90 -4.35
C THR A 3 -6.90 37.02 -4.07
N ILE A 4 -6.83 35.89 -4.77
CA ILE A 4 -5.66 35.00 -4.74
C ILE A 4 -4.96 35.15 -6.09
N THR A 5 -3.71 35.62 -6.06
CA THR A 5 -2.90 35.84 -7.26
C THR A 5 -2.04 34.62 -7.52
N ILE A 6 -2.24 33.98 -8.67
CA ILE A 6 -1.45 32.81 -9.11
C ILE A 6 -0.68 33.22 -10.37
N SER A 7 0.61 32.84 -10.46
CA SER A 7 1.42 33.19 -11.62
C SER A 7 0.94 32.45 -12.88
N LYS A 8 0.93 33.13 -14.03
CA LYS A 8 0.53 32.52 -15.32
C LYS A 8 1.46 31.38 -15.75
N ASN A 9 2.72 31.41 -15.31
CA ASN A 9 3.71 30.37 -15.65
C ASN A 9 3.41 29.04 -14.94
N GLU A 10 2.88 29.09 -13.71
CA GLU A 10 2.48 27.90 -12.97
C GLU A 10 1.30 27.19 -13.65
N ILE A 11 0.34 27.95 -14.18
CA ILE A 11 -0.84 27.40 -14.89
C ILE A 11 -0.44 26.63 -16.16
N LYS A 12 0.57 27.11 -16.88
CA LYS A 12 1.00 26.53 -18.16
C LYS A 12 1.76 25.20 -18.03
N LYS A 13 2.19 24.80 -16.83
CA LYS A 13 2.99 23.58 -16.60
C LYS A 13 2.17 22.29 -16.45
N GLY A 14 0.85 22.38 -16.37
CA GLY A 14 -0.02 21.21 -16.17
C GLY A 14 -1.40 21.51 -15.58
N GLY A 15 -1.83 22.78 -15.56
CA GLY A 15 -3.08 23.19 -14.91
C GLY A 15 -2.91 23.40 -13.39
N VAL A 16 -3.92 24.02 -12.77
CA VAL A 16 -3.99 24.27 -11.33
C VAL A 16 -5.36 23.83 -10.83
N VAL A 17 -5.39 23.14 -9.69
CA VAL A 17 -6.62 22.76 -8.99
C VAL A 17 -6.65 23.50 -7.65
N ILE A 18 -7.76 24.16 -7.35
CA ILE A 18 -8.01 24.81 -6.06
C ILE A 18 -9.01 23.96 -5.31
N LEU A 19 -8.62 23.50 -4.12
CA LEU A 19 -9.47 22.67 -3.28
C LEU A 19 -9.33 23.03 -1.79
N PRO A 20 -10.38 22.81 -0.98
CA PRO A 20 -10.29 22.94 0.47
C PRO A 20 -9.20 22.03 1.05
N LEU A 21 -8.43 22.55 2.01
CA LEU A 21 -7.31 21.81 2.61
C LEU A 21 -7.72 20.44 3.17
N LYS A 22 -8.93 20.36 3.75
CA LYS A 22 -9.48 19.12 4.31
C LYS A 22 -9.73 18.05 3.24
N GLU A 23 -10.14 18.44 2.03
CA GLU A 23 -10.35 17.51 0.93
C GLU A 23 -9.02 17.06 0.32
N TYR A 24 -8.04 17.96 0.24
CA TYR A 24 -6.69 17.62 -0.20
C TYR A 24 -6.06 16.55 0.70
N GLN A 25 -6.20 16.70 2.02
CA GLN A 25 -5.68 15.75 2.99
C GLN A 25 -6.32 14.37 2.84
N LYS A 26 -7.64 14.29 2.66
CA LYS A 26 -8.34 13.02 2.41
C LYS A 26 -7.84 12.33 1.15
N LEU A 27 -7.66 13.07 0.05
CA LEU A 27 -7.12 12.52 -1.19
C LEU A 27 -5.71 11.98 -1.01
N ARG A 28 -4.88 12.67 -0.23
CA ARG A 28 -3.52 12.23 0.09
C ARG A 28 -3.50 10.97 0.97
N GLU A 29 -4.41 10.85 1.93
CA GLU A 29 -4.54 9.67 2.80
C GLU A 29 -5.07 8.44 2.05
N GLN A 30 -5.95 8.66 1.08
CA GLN A 30 -6.52 7.60 0.23
C GLN A 30 -5.61 7.21 -0.94
N ALA A 31 -4.62 8.04 -1.27
CA ALA A 31 -3.63 7.69 -2.27
C ALA A 31 -2.81 6.51 -1.76
N VAL A 32 -3.08 5.32 -2.29
CA VAL A 32 -2.26 4.14 -2.04
C VAL A 32 -0.85 4.46 -2.52
N PRO A 33 0.17 4.50 -1.65
CA PRO A 33 1.53 4.73 -2.09
C PRO A 33 1.96 3.60 -3.00
N THR A 34 2.29 3.93 -4.24
CA THR A 34 2.91 2.97 -5.17
C THR A 34 4.37 2.79 -4.78
N TYR A 35 4.66 1.74 -4.02
CA TYR A 35 6.03 1.38 -3.69
C TYR A 35 6.64 0.56 -4.84
N TYR A 36 7.66 1.12 -5.49
CA TYR A 36 8.48 0.40 -6.44
C TYR A 36 9.70 -0.16 -5.71
N LEU A 37 9.60 -1.42 -5.28
CA LEU A 37 10.75 -2.12 -4.71
C LEU A 37 11.80 -2.36 -5.80
N GLN A 38 13.07 -2.23 -5.45
CA GLN A 38 14.19 -2.45 -6.36
C GLN A 38 15.31 -3.24 -5.69
N GLY A 39 16.15 -3.89 -6.49
CA GLY A 39 17.35 -4.57 -6.01
C GLY A 39 17.02 -5.74 -5.08
N LYS A 40 17.57 -5.72 -3.86
CA LYS A 40 17.47 -6.83 -2.90
C LYS A 40 16.04 -7.01 -2.38
N GLU A 41 15.35 -5.92 -2.07
CA GLU A 41 14.00 -5.96 -1.50
C GLU A 41 12.97 -6.52 -2.50
N ALA A 42 13.12 -6.20 -3.79
CA ALA A 42 12.30 -6.78 -4.84
C ALA A 42 12.51 -8.31 -4.93
N LYS A 43 13.77 -8.77 -4.90
CA LYS A 43 14.09 -10.19 -4.94
C LYS A 43 13.56 -10.96 -3.73
N GLU A 44 13.67 -10.38 -2.53
CA GLU A 44 13.13 -11.00 -1.30
C GLU A 44 11.61 -11.16 -1.39
N LEU A 45 10.91 -10.15 -1.91
CA LEU A 45 9.47 -10.25 -2.14
C LEU A 45 9.14 -11.32 -3.18
N ASP A 46 9.86 -11.37 -4.30
CA ASP A 46 9.63 -12.37 -5.36
C ASP A 46 9.81 -13.79 -4.81
N THR A 47 10.87 -14.04 -4.03
CA THR A 47 11.10 -15.34 -3.39
C THR A 47 10.00 -15.69 -2.40
N LEU A 48 9.55 -14.73 -1.57
CA LEU A 48 8.45 -14.95 -0.63
C LEU A 48 7.16 -15.37 -1.35
N VAL A 49 6.86 -14.72 -2.48
CA VAL A 49 5.67 -15.03 -3.30
C VAL A 49 5.81 -16.42 -3.93
N GLU A 50 6.98 -16.74 -4.50
CA GLU A 50 7.23 -18.05 -5.13
C GLU A 50 7.06 -19.19 -4.13
N GLU A 51 7.67 -19.07 -2.95
CA GLU A 51 7.56 -20.07 -1.87
C GLU A 51 6.12 -20.21 -1.38
N GLY A 52 5.42 -19.09 -1.16
CA GLY A 52 4.02 -19.09 -0.74
C GLY A 52 3.09 -19.77 -1.75
N LEU A 53 3.31 -19.55 -3.05
CA LEU A 53 2.56 -20.22 -4.11
C LEU A 53 2.84 -21.72 -4.12
N LYS A 54 4.10 -22.12 -3.97
CA LYS A 54 4.47 -23.53 -3.87
C LYS A 54 3.80 -24.21 -2.68
N GLU A 55 3.82 -23.59 -1.51
CA GLU A 55 3.13 -24.10 -0.31
C GLU A 55 1.62 -24.22 -0.52
N TYR A 56 1.01 -23.29 -1.25
CA TYR A 56 -0.39 -23.37 -1.63
C TYR A 56 -0.68 -24.59 -2.50
N TYR A 57 0.11 -24.83 -3.55
CA TYR A 57 -0.04 -26.00 -4.42
C TYR A 57 0.23 -27.32 -3.69
N ASP A 58 1.16 -27.33 -2.75
CA ASP A 58 1.46 -28.48 -1.89
C ASP A 58 0.39 -28.73 -0.80
N GLY A 59 -0.63 -27.87 -0.67
CA GLY A 59 -1.66 -27.98 0.36
C GLY A 59 -1.18 -27.69 1.78
N LYS A 60 -0.05 -26.98 1.94
CA LYS A 60 0.55 -26.62 3.24
C LYS A 60 -0.03 -25.34 3.85
N THR A 61 -1.08 -24.78 3.25
CA THR A 61 -1.72 -23.55 3.70
C THR A 61 -2.71 -23.79 4.83
N THR A 62 -2.95 -22.75 5.64
CA THR A 62 -3.94 -22.77 6.71
C THR A 62 -5.18 -22.02 6.25
N SER A 63 -6.36 -22.63 6.40
CA SER A 63 -7.63 -21.96 6.14
C SER A 63 -8.05 -21.16 7.38
N ALA A 64 -8.43 -19.91 7.17
CA ALA A 64 -9.00 -19.03 8.19
C ALA A 64 -10.22 -18.31 7.60
N LYS A 65 -11.22 -18.01 8.42
CA LYS A 65 -12.45 -17.33 7.98
C LYS A 65 -12.26 -15.82 7.84
N SER A 66 -11.18 -15.28 8.39
CA SER A 66 -10.83 -13.86 8.32
C SER A 66 -9.33 -13.64 8.51
N LEU A 67 -8.84 -12.45 8.13
CA LEU A 67 -7.45 -12.04 8.36
C LEU A 67 -7.09 -11.97 9.85
N ASP A 68 -8.00 -11.49 10.70
CA ASP A 68 -7.77 -11.44 12.15
C ASP A 68 -7.58 -12.85 12.74
N GLU A 69 -8.36 -13.82 12.28
CA GLU A 69 -8.19 -15.23 12.66
C GLU A 69 -6.85 -15.79 12.18
N ALA A 70 -6.47 -15.53 10.92
CA ALA A 70 -5.19 -15.95 10.37
C ALA A 70 -4.00 -15.39 11.17
N LEU A 71 -4.04 -14.10 11.51
CA LEU A 71 -3.01 -13.45 12.34
C LEU A 71 -2.90 -14.06 13.74
N LYS A 72 -4.04 -14.38 14.37
CA LYS A 72 -4.06 -15.07 15.67
C LYS A 72 -3.49 -16.48 15.58
N MET A 73 -3.78 -17.21 14.49
CA MET A 73 -3.23 -18.54 14.24
C MET A 73 -1.71 -18.51 14.10
N HIS A 74 -1.18 -17.60 13.27
CA HIS A 74 0.26 -17.40 13.11
C HIS A 74 0.94 -16.97 14.42
N GLY A 75 0.37 -16.01 15.14
CA GLY A 75 0.91 -15.54 16.42
C GLY A 75 0.94 -16.62 17.51
N LYS A 76 -0.02 -17.54 17.53
CA LYS A 76 -0.03 -18.70 18.44
C LYS A 76 1.00 -19.76 18.07
N LYS A 77 1.26 -19.96 16.77
CA LYS A 77 2.25 -20.92 16.27
C LYS A 77 3.67 -20.52 16.68
N ASN A 78 3.97 -19.21 16.68
CA ASN A 78 5.29 -18.68 17.05
C ASN A 78 5.59 -18.68 18.56
N LYS A 79 4.57 -18.74 19.44
CA LYS A 79 4.75 -18.84 20.91
C LYS A 79 4.98 -20.26 21.42
N ARG A 80 4.84 -21.28 20.55
CA ARG A 80 4.99 -22.70 20.89
C ARG A 80 6.28 -23.32 20.34
N SER A 81 7.11 -22.52 19.68
CA SER A 81 8.45 -22.89 19.20
C SER A 81 9.53 -22.34 20.11
#